data_AF-A0A286AAK8-F1
#
_entry.id   AF-A0A286AAK8-F1
#
_cell.length_a   1.000
_cell.length_b   1.000
_cell.length_c   1.000
_cell.angle_alpha   90.00
_cell.angle_beta   90.00
_cell.angle_gamma   90.00
#
_symmetry.space_group_name_H-M   'P 1'
#
loop_
_entity.id
_entity.type
_entity.pdbx_description
1 polymer ?
#
loop_
_entity_poly.entity_id
_entity_poly.type
_entity_poly.pdbx_seq_one_letter_code
_entity_poly.pdbx_strand_id
1 'polypeptide(L)' 'MSGKKVALTDQLGITIDWVEAFAFAWLAQQAILRKPGNLTAVTGAKGSRILGAIYPA' A
#
# COMPACT_ATOMS: atom_id res chain seq x y z
N MET A 1 -20.99 21.34 -13.31
CA MET A 1 -20.13 20.39 -12.57
C MET A 1 -18.68 20.75 -12.87
N SER A 2 -17.87 21.11 -11.87
CA SER A 2 -16.43 21.33 -12.09
C SER A 2 -15.77 19.99 -12.41
N GLY A 3 -14.96 19.92 -13.46
CA GLY A 3 -14.22 18.71 -13.84
C GLY A 3 -13.21 18.29 -12.78
N LYS A 4 -12.94 16.99 -12.68
CA LYS A 4 -11.86 16.45 -11.83
C LYS A 4 -10.54 16.51 -12.60
N LYS A 5 -9.46 16.93 -11.94
CA LYS A 5 -8.12 16.91 -12.51
C LYS A 5 -7.61 15.47 -12.57
N VAL A 6 -7.10 15.06 -13.72
CA VAL A 6 -6.44 13.76 -13.95
C VAL A 6 -4.97 14.03 -14.24
N ALA A 7 -4.06 13.29 -13.58
CA ALA A 7 -2.63 13.43 -13.74
C ALA A 7 -1.89 12.13 -13.35
N LEU A 8 -0.64 12.00 -13.77
CA LEU A 8 0.24 10.90 -13.38
C LEU A 8 0.72 11.05 -11.93
N THR A 9 1.01 9.91 -11.29
CA THR A 9 1.56 9.87 -9.92
C THR A 9 2.97 10.46 -9.84
N ASP A 10 3.68 10.59 -10.96
CA ASP A 10 4.97 11.28 -11.07
C ASP A 10 4.93 12.71 -10.50
N GLN A 11 3.77 13.39 -10.61
CA GLN A 11 3.57 14.71 -10.02
C GLN A 11 3.60 14.72 -8.48
N LEU A 12 3.49 13.55 -7.84
CA LEU A 12 3.59 13.34 -6.40
C LEU A 12 4.99 12.88 -5.97
N GLY A 13 5.98 12.86 -6.88
CA GLY A 13 7.35 12.46 -6.59
C GLY A 13 7.60 10.95 -6.60
N ILE A 14 6.63 10.15 -7.05
CA ILE A 14 6.77 8.71 -7.25
C ILE A 14 6.52 8.39 -8.71
N THR A 15 7.56 7.92 -9.39
CA THR A 15 7.45 7.44 -10.77
C THR A 15 6.43 6.31 -10.86
N ILE A 16 5.59 6.35 -11.90
CA ILE A 16 4.48 5.40 -12.09
C ILE A 16 4.91 3.92 -12.03
N ASP A 17 6.07 3.60 -12.62
CA ASP A 17 6.61 2.24 -12.68
C ASP A 17 6.94 1.65 -11.31
N TRP A 18 7.12 2.48 -10.29
CA TRP A 18 7.58 2.06 -8.96
C TRP A 18 6.47 1.99 -7.91
N VAL A 19 5.26 2.46 -8.21
CA VAL A 19 4.16 2.58 -7.23
C VAL A 19 3.84 1.24 -6.58
N GLU A 20 3.69 0.18 -7.38
CA GLU A 20 3.35 -1.15 -6.87
C GLU A 20 4.52 -1.78 -6.10
N ALA A 21 5.76 -1.61 -6.57
CA ALA A 21 6.95 -2.10 -5.89
C ALA A 21 7.10 -1.47 -4.50
N PHE A 22 6.87 -0.15 -4.39
CA PHE A 22 6.86 0.54 -3.10
C PHE A 22 5.71 0.10 -2.20
N ALA A 23 4.55 -0.27 -2.74
CA ALA A 23 3.46 -0.83 -1.94
C ALA A 23 3.86 -2.15 -1.28
N PHE A 24 4.56 -3.05 -1.98
CA PHE A 24 5.09 -4.29 -1.38
C PHE A 24 6.19 -4.03 -0.36
N ALA A 25 7.12 -3.10 -0.63
CA ALA A 25 8.14 -2.69 0.33
C ALA A 25 7.52 -2.11 1.61
N TRP A 26 6.47 -1.29 1.46
CA TRP A 26 5.70 -0.75 2.58
C TRP A 26 4.98 -1.86 3.37
N LEU A 27 4.38 -2.85 2.69
CA LEU A 27 3.77 -4.01 3.35
C LEU A 27 4.79 -4.82 4.15
N ALA A 28 6.01 -5.02 3.62
CA ALA A 28 7.10 -5.66 4.35
C ALA A 28 7.47 -4.86 5.61
N GLN A 29 7.55 -3.53 5.53
CA GLN A 29 7.76 -2.68 6.70
C GLN A 29 6.61 -2.84 7.72
N GLN A 30 5.35 -2.88 7.29
CA GLN A 30 4.22 -3.10 8.20
C GLN A 30 4.31 -4.45 8.91
N ALA A 31 4.70 -5.51 8.21
CA ALA A 31 4.92 -6.83 8.79
C ALA A 31 6.01 -6.81 9.88
N ILE A 32 7.16 -6.18 9.58
CA ILE A 32 8.29 -6.03 10.52
C ILE A 32 7.88 -5.22 11.76
N LEU A 33 7.17 -4.11 11.57
CA LEU A 33 6.69 -3.24 12.65
C LEU A 33 5.42 -3.75 13.35
N ARG A 34 4.90 -4.93 12.94
CA ARG A 34 3.64 -5.52 13.43
C ARG A 34 2.45 -4.56 13.35
N LYS A 35 2.34 -3.81 12.25
CA LYS A 35 1.23 -2.92 11.95
C LYS A 35 0.31 -3.53 10.89
N PRO A 36 -1.00 -3.21 10.89
CA PRO A 36 -1.92 -3.71 9.87
C PRO A 36 -1.55 -3.23 8.46
N GLY A 37 -1.67 -4.12 7.48
CA GLY A 37 -1.45 -3.82 6.06
C GLY A 37 -2.73 -3.66 5.23
N ASN A 38 -3.90 -4.01 5.79
CA ASN A 38 -5.18 -3.92 5.10
C ASN A 38 -6.11 -2.84 5.69
N LEU A 39 -7.07 -2.41 4.87
CA LEU A 39 -8.25 -1.65 5.29
C LEU A 39 -9.50 -2.52 5.09
N THR A 40 -10.28 -2.74 6.14
CA THR A 40 -11.47 -3.60 6.09
C THR A 40 -12.54 -3.08 5.12
N ALA A 41 -12.68 -1.76 5.01
CA ALA A 41 -13.59 -1.12 4.06
C ALA A 41 -13.22 -1.40 2.58
N VAL A 42 -11.95 -1.74 2.31
CA VAL A 42 -11.48 -2.10 0.96
C VAL A 42 -11.58 -3.60 0.73
N THR A 43 -11.17 -4.42 1.70
CA THR A 43 -11.01 -5.87 1.50
C THR A 43 -12.17 -6.73 2.00
N GLY A 44 -13.12 -6.18 2.78
CA GLY A 44 -14.21 -6.94 3.42
C GLY A 44 -13.74 -7.89 4.53
N ALA A 45 -12.48 -7.80 4.99
CA ALA A 45 -11.98 -8.65 6.06
C ALA A 45 -12.69 -8.34 7.38
N LYS A 46 -12.85 -9.36 8.25
CA LYS A 46 -13.49 -9.23 9.57
C LYS A 46 -12.80 -8.23 10.52
N GLY A 47 -11.58 -7.82 10.21
CA GLY A 47 -10.82 -6.85 11.00
C GLY A 47 -9.48 -6.51 10.36
N SER A 48 -8.76 -5.55 10.95
CA SER A 48 -7.40 -5.21 10.55
C SER A 48 -6.45 -6.38 10.80
N ARG A 49 -5.52 -6.62 9.87
CA ARG A 49 -4.58 -7.75 9.85
C ARG A 49 -3.19 -7.27 9.45
N ILE A 50 -2.17 -7.78 10.16
CA ILE A 50 -0.79 -7.76 9.68
C ILE A 50 -0.73 -8.75 8.51
N LEU A 51 -0.15 -8.34 7.39
CA LEU A 51 -0.05 -9.15 6.18
C LEU A 51 1.38 -9.62 5.96
N GLY A 52 1.53 -10.80 5.34
CA GLY A 52 2.83 -11.37 4.99
C GLY A 52 3.41 -12.33 6.04
N ALA A 53 4.57 -12.90 5.70
CA ALA A 53 5.37 -13.76 6.55
C ALA A 53 6.85 -13.37 6.41
N ILE A 54 7.61 -13.47 7.50
CA ILE A 54 9.03 -13.11 7.53
C ILE A 54 9.85 -14.39 7.38
N TYR A 55 10.62 -14.48 6.30
CA TYR A 55 11.59 -15.55 6.05
C TYR A 55 12.99 -14.97 6.27
N PRO A 56 13.70 -15.35 7.35
CA PRO A 56 15.06 -14.89 7.60
C PRO A 56 16.01 -15.28 6.45
N ALA A 57 17.07 -14.48 6.28
CA ALA A 57 18.10 -14.69 5.26
C ALA A 57 18.88 -15.99 5.46
#